data_AF-A0A837I2F4-F1
#
_entry.id   AF-A0A837I2F4-F1
#
_cell.length_a   1.000
_cell.length_b   1.000
_cell.length_c   1.000
_cell.angle_alpha   90.00
_cell.angle_beta   90.00
_cell.angle_gamma   90.00
#
_symmetry.space_group_name_H-M   'P 1'
#
loop_
_entity.id
_entity.type
_entity.pdbx_description
1 polymer ?
#
loop_
_entity_poly.entity_id
_entity_poly.type
_entity_poly.pdbx_seq_one_letter_code
_entity_poly.pdbx_strand_id
1 'polypeptide(L)'
;MPLKQDDFETYLVSEYFKHGSINKVFSAHHYNLPISFAGFTRVLTKYHVVKSAGPNSNLSESLHILSKIVDYKIPLERIYHQFAPKTIQVSTNTLHRILHYTRLGLTRRQGAALVINPKESVERYLLGNDLSLSNPSLGRKGDLSLPMGHSKIGENPRESILRVLQQEVFTNLVLEDRFPFHLIPVHPKPLMYINIADIRVSVYHIELDKELNFSSFKLSNLRFKKLNDISALKTRPGILEIIQNYEKLSLQPEPSTTPEFNSNLNSNIFALAEIHSSG
;
A
#
# COMPACT_ATOMS: atom_id res chain seq x y z
N MET A 1 -8.39 36.01 1.87
CA MET A 1 -9.48 35.95 0.87
C MET A 1 -10.29 34.70 1.16
N PRO A 2 -11.63 34.75 1.27
CA PRO A 2 -12.41 33.53 1.44
C PRO A 2 -12.29 32.70 0.16
N LEU A 3 -11.79 31.47 0.29
CA LEU A 3 -11.85 30.47 -0.78
C LEU A 3 -13.31 30.32 -1.20
N LYS A 4 -13.60 30.22 -2.50
CA LYS A 4 -14.94 29.81 -2.93
C LYS A 4 -15.23 28.46 -2.27
N GLN A 5 -16.49 28.20 -1.91
CA GLN A 5 -16.84 27.00 -1.14
C GLN A 5 -16.29 25.70 -1.75
N ASP A 6 -16.29 25.59 -3.07
CA ASP A 6 -15.72 24.45 -3.80
C ASP A 6 -14.19 24.35 -3.68
N ASP A 7 -13.47 25.48 -3.64
CA ASP A 7 -12.02 25.50 -3.45
C ASP A 7 -11.64 25.02 -2.04
N PHE A 8 -12.44 25.39 -1.02
CA PHE A 8 -12.23 24.95 0.35
C PHE A 8 -12.51 23.45 0.53
N GLU A 9 -13.59 22.94 -0.05
CA GLU A 9 -13.89 21.51 -0.01
C GLU A 9 -12.82 20.68 -0.72
N THR A 10 -12.37 21.11 -1.90
CA THR A 10 -11.27 20.47 -2.64
C THR A 10 -9.99 20.45 -1.81
N TYR A 11 -9.68 21.56 -1.14
CA TYR A 11 -8.56 21.63 -0.20
C TYR A 11 -8.67 20.57 0.91
N LEU A 12 -9.84 20.44 1.56
CA LEU A 12 -10.04 19.44 2.61
C LEU A 12 -9.85 18.01 2.10
N VAL A 13 -10.36 17.68 0.91
CA VAL A 13 -10.18 16.36 0.29
C VAL A 13 -8.70 16.11 -0.02
N SER A 14 -7.99 17.11 -0.52
CA SER A 14 -6.54 17.04 -0.77
C SER A 14 -5.75 16.78 0.51
N GLU A 15 -6.06 17.51 1.59
CA GLU A 15 -5.46 17.29 2.91
C GLU A 15 -5.74 15.89 3.44
N TYR A 16 -6.96 15.37 3.23
CA TYR A 16 -7.28 13.99 3.58
C TYR A 16 -6.39 12.98 2.86
N PHE A 17 -6.15 13.15 1.56
CA PHE A 17 -5.28 12.24 0.81
C PHE A 17 -3.81 12.32 1.23
N LYS A 18 -3.31 13.50 1.63
CA LYS A 18 -1.95 13.67 2.17
C LYS A 18 -1.77 13.01 3.54
N HIS A 19 -2.74 13.16 4.43
CA HIS A 19 -2.60 12.74 5.82
C HIS A 19 -3.21 11.36 6.13
N GLY A 20 -4.13 10.88 5.28
CA GLY A 20 -4.71 9.55 5.34
C GLY A 20 -5.77 9.33 6.41
N SER A 21 -6.06 10.27 7.30
CA SER A 21 -7.23 10.21 8.18
C SER A 21 -7.69 11.59 8.63
N ILE A 22 -8.98 11.73 8.96
CA ILE A 22 -9.53 13.01 9.45
C ILE A 22 -8.78 13.47 10.71
N ASN A 23 -8.53 12.56 11.67
CA ASN A 23 -7.78 12.90 12.88
C ASN A 23 -6.36 13.40 12.57
N LYS A 24 -5.65 12.80 11.61
CA LYS A 24 -4.31 13.27 11.21
C LYS A 24 -4.36 14.64 10.55
N VAL A 25 -5.40 14.93 9.75
CA VAL A 25 -5.61 16.26 9.17
C VAL A 25 -5.83 17.29 10.29
N PHE A 26 -6.78 17.06 11.21
CA PHE A 26 -7.00 17.97 12.33
C PHE A 26 -5.74 18.16 13.18
N SER A 27 -5.02 17.09 13.48
CA SER A 27 -3.76 17.17 14.25
C SER A 27 -2.68 17.98 13.51
N ALA A 28 -2.54 17.82 12.19
CA ALA A 28 -1.57 18.58 11.40
C ALA A 28 -1.89 20.08 11.35
N HIS A 29 -3.17 20.43 11.45
CA HIS A 29 -3.67 21.81 11.47
C HIS A 29 -3.97 22.31 12.89
N HIS A 30 -3.42 21.68 13.92
CA HIS A 30 -3.59 22.07 15.34
C HIS A 30 -5.06 22.23 15.76
N TYR A 31 -5.96 21.44 15.17
CA TYR A 31 -7.42 21.49 15.36
C TYR A 31 -8.07 22.82 14.98
N ASN A 32 -7.40 23.67 14.19
CA ASN A 32 -7.86 25.02 13.81
C ASN A 32 -8.57 25.07 12.45
N LEU A 33 -9.11 23.95 11.97
CA LEU A 33 -9.86 23.93 10.71
C LEU A 33 -11.28 24.48 10.93
N PRO A 34 -11.81 25.34 10.04
CA PRO A 34 -13.14 25.93 10.17
C PRO A 34 -14.25 24.93 9.74
N ILE A 35 -14.13 23.68 10.15
CA ILE A 35 -15.08 22.61 9.88
C ILE A 35 -15.07 21.61 11.03
N SER A 36 -16.22 21.02 11.35
CA SER A 36 -16.28 19.93 12.32
C SER A 36 -15.87 18.58 11.69
N PHE A 37 -15.54 17.58 12.52
CA PHE A 37 -15.29 16.21 12.06
C PHE A 37 -16.45 15.64 11.22
N ALA A 38 -17.68 15.94 11.61
CA ALA A 38 -18.88 15.52 10.88
C ALA A 38 -19.00 16.25 9.53
N GLY A 39 -18.73 17.56 9.50
CA GLY A 39 -18.66 18.34 8.27
C GLY A 39 -17.61 17.77 7.30
N PHE A 40 -16.42 17.49 7.80
CA PHE A 40 -15.35 16.88 7.00
C PHE A 40 -15.79 15.53 6.42
N THR A 41 -16.44 14.68 7.23
CA THR A 41 -17.01 13.42 6.75
C THR A 41 -18.01 13.62 5.62
N ARG A 42 -18.89 14.62 5.71
CA ARG A 42 -19.86 14.93 4.64
C ARG A 42 -19.17 15.37 3.35
N VAL A 43 -18.12 16.18 3.46
CA VAL A 43 -17.29 16.57 2.29
C VAL A 43 -16.69 15.34 1.63
N LEU A 44 -16.07 14.43 2.38
CA LEU A 44 -15.52 13.20 1.81
C LEU A 44 -16.59 12.33 1.12
N THR A 45 -17.79 12.24 1.71
CA THR A 45 -18.92 11.52 1.10
C THR A 45 -19.38 12.18 -0.20
N LYS A 46 -19.43 13.53 -0.26
CA LYS A 46 -19.77 14.28 -1.48
C LYS A 46 -18.84 13.95 -2.64
N TYR A 47 -17.54 13.81 -2.37
CA TYR A 47 -16.51 13.42 -3.36
C TYR A 47 -16.38 11.89 -3.53
N HIS A 48 -17.29 11.11 -2.97
CA HIS A 48 -17.27 9.64 -3.02
C HIS A 48 -15.94 9.02 -2.54
N VAL A 49 -15.25 9.65 -1.60
CA VAL A 49 -13.95 9.19 -1.09
C VAL A 49 -14.14 8.01 -0.16
N VAL A 50 -13.47 6.90 -0.48
CA VAL A 50 -13.37 5.77 0.41
C VAL A 50 -12.31 6.05 1.47
N LYS A 51 -12.76 6.09 2.72
CA LYS A 51 -11.89 6.37 3.87
C LYS A 51 -10.88 5.24 4.08
N SER A 52 -9.72 5.60 4.66
CA SER A 52 -8.67 4.67 5.10
C SER A 52 -9.22 3.50 5.91
N ALA A 53 -8.79 2.29 5.57
CA ALA A 53 -9.04 1.11 6.38
C ALA A 53 -7.86 0.82 7.31
N GLY A 54 -8.16 0.50 8.56
CA GLY A 54 -7.17 0.10 9.56
C GLY A 54 -6.37 1.28 10.16
N PRO A 55 -5.53 0.99 11.16
CA PRO A 55 -4.60 1.98 11.67
C PRO A 55 -3.66 2.40 10.53
N ASN A 56 -3.41 3.70 10.40
CA ASN A 56 -2.33 4.25 9.56
C ASN A 56 -0.98 3.87 10.17
N SER A 57 -0.71 2.57 10.29
CA SER A 57 0.55 2.01 10.76
C SER A 57 1.58 2.30 9.69
N ASN A 58 2.77 2.74 10.09
CA ASN A 58 3.87 3.00 9.15
C ASN A 58 4.43 1.65 8.67
N LEU A 59 3.65 0.96 7.85
CA LEU A 59 3.96 -0.36 7.31
C LEU A 59 5.31 -0.34 6.59
N SER A 60 5.58 0.72 5.84
CA SER A 60 6.87 0.90 5.18
C SER A 60 8.04 0.93 6.18
N GLU A 61 7.87 1.57 7.35
CA GLU A 61 8.88 1.55 8.43
C GLU A 61 9.04 0.12 9.00
N SER A 62 7.93 -0.56 9.26
CA SER A 62 7.95 -1.96 9.73
C SER A 62 8.66 -2.89 8.75
N LEU A 63 8.30 -2.84 7.48
CA LEU A 63 8.89 -3.67 6.44
C LEU A 63 10.38 -3.38 6.26
N HIS A 64 10.79 -2.12 6.37
CA HIS A 64 12.20 -1.75 6.31
C HIS A 64 13.00 -2.38 7.45
N ILE A 65 12.53 -2.26 8.70
CA ILE A 65 13.23 -2.88 9.83
C ILE A 65 13.27 -4.40 9.71
N LEU A 66 12.16 -5.01 9.31
CA LEU A 66 12.09 -6.47 9.15
C LEU A 66 13.05 -6.97 8.06
N SER A 67 13.22 -6.22 6.97
CA SER A 67 14.22 -6.58 5.94
C SER A 67 15.64 -6.53 6.50
N LYS A 68 15.95 -5.57 7.40
CA LYS A 68 17.26 -5.50 8.06
C LYS A 68 17.54 -6.68 9.00
N ILE A 69 16.51 -7.23 9.64
CA ILE A 69 16.66 -8.46 10.43
C ILE A 69 17.08 -9.62 9.54
N VAL A 70 16.50 -9.72 8.33
CA VAL A 70 16.87 -10.74 7.35
C VAL A 70 18.30 -10.52 6.83
N ASP A 71 18.65 -9.28 6.48
CA ASP A 71 19.96 -8.94 5.93
C ASP A 71 21.09 -9.23 6.92
N TYR A 72 20.93 -8.82 8.19
CA TYR A 72 22.00 -8.85 9.19
C TYR A 72 21.93 -10.04 10.15
N LYS A 73 20.79 -10.75 10.23
CA LYS A 73 20.57 -11.91 11.10
C LYS A 73 20.89 -11.65 12.59
N ILE A 74 20.58 -10.44 13.07
CA ILE A 74 20.77 -10.03 14.47
C ILE A 74 19.41 -9.70 15.13
N PRO A 75 19.33 -9.70 16.48
CA PRO A 75 18.08 -9.43 17.21
C PRO A 75 17.44 -8.09 16.86
N LEU A 76 16.11 -8.04 16.94
CA LEU A 76 15.30 -6.86 16.61
C LEU A 76 15.72 -5.64 17.43
N GLU A 77 16.09 -5.80 18.69
CA GLU A 77 16.53 -4.72 19.58
C GLU A 77 17.82 -4.09 19.06
N ARG A 78 18.78 -4.92 18.62
CA ARG A 78 20.03 -4.43 18.02
C ARG A 78 19.76 -3.72 16.71
N ILE A 79 18.88 -4.28 15.86
CA ILE A 79 18.47 -3.61 14.62
C ILE A 79 17.84 -2.26 14.92
N TYR A 80 16.92 -2.22 15.88
CA TYR A 80 16.19 -1.02 16.24
C TYR A 80 17.13 0.06 16.78
N HIS A 81 18.05 -0.29 17.68
CA HIS A 81 18.98 0.69 18.25
C HIS A 81 20.06 1.17 17.26
N GLN A 82 20.54 0.30 16.37
CA GLN A 82 21.66 0.62 15.48
C GLN A 82 21.21 1.17 14.11
N PHE A 83 20.06 0.71 13.61
CA PHE A 83 19.63 0.97 12.24
C PHE A 83 18.24 1.60 12.14
N ALA A 84 17.40 1.58 13.19
CA ALA A 84 16.17 2.36 13.14
C ALA A 84 16.47 3.86 13.34
N PRO A 85 15.88 4.73 12.52
CA PRO A 85 16.01 6.16 12.72
C PRO A 85 15.33 6.66 13.96
N LYS A 86 15.86 7.76 14.47
CA LYS A 86 15.31 8.49 15.61
C LYS A 86 13.90 9.06 15.36
N THR A 87 13.44 9.10 14.11
CA THR A 87 12.10 9.58 13.74
C THR A 87 11.11 8.46 13.48
N ILE A 88 11.48 7.20 13.74
CA ILE A 88 10.56 6.09 13.54
C ILE A 88 9.36 6.25 14.46
N GLN A 89 8.17 6.04 13.90
CA GLN A 89 6.92 6.15 14.64
C GLN A 89 6.38 4.77 15.06
N VAL A 90 6.85 3.68 14.44
CA VAL A 90 6.49 2.32 14.87
C VAL A 90 7.24 1.93 16.15
N SER A 91 6.50 1.51 17.17
CA SER A 91 7.07 1.01 18.43
C SER A 91 7.70 -0.37 18.28
N THR A 92 8.73 -0.65 19.08
CA THR A 92 9.37 -1.98 19.21
C THR A 92 8.34 -3.09 19.49
N ASN A 93 7.38 -2.84 20.40
CA ASN A 93 6.30 -3.80 20.68
C ASN A 93 5.48 -4.16 19.44
N THR A 94 5.22 -3.17 18.57
CA THR A 94 4.53 -3.42 17.30
C THR A 94 5.39 -4.28 16.37
N LEU A 95 6.69 -4.01 16.29
CA LEU A 95 7.64 -4.79 15.48
C LEU A 95 7.77 -6.23 15.99
N HIS A 96 7.90 -6.45 17.30
CA HIS A 96 7.93 -7.78 17.91
C HIS A 96 6.66 -8.56 17.59
N ARG A 97 5.51 -7.91 17.68
CA ARG A 97 4.23 -8.53 17.35
C ARG A 97 4.20 -8.96 15.89
N ILE A 98 4.55 -8.07 14.96
CA ILE A 98 4.58 -8.39 13.53
C ILE A 98 5.55 -9.55 13.27
N LEU A 99 6.77 -9.47 13.82
CA LEU A 99 7.80 -10.51 13.69
C LEU A 99 7.31 -11.86 14.21
N HIS A 100 6.67 -11.89 15.39
CA HIS A 100 6.12 -13.09 16.01
C HIS A 100 5.07 -13.77 15.11
N TYR A 101 4.08 -13.02 14.62
CA TYR A 101 3.06 -13.59 13.72
C TYR A 101 3.66 -14.03 12.39
N THR A 102 4.62 -13.27 11.85
CA THR A 102 5.33 -13.65 10.62
C THR A 102 6.06 -14.98 10.79
N ARG A 103 6.73 -15.20 11.93
CA ARG A 103 7.40 -16.48 12.25
C ARG A 103 6.43 -17.65 12.39
N LEU A 104 5.21 -17.41 12.85
CA LEU A 104 4.16 -18.43 12.94
C LEU A 104 3.44 -18.68 11.61
N GLY A 105 3.79 -17.95 10.54
CA GLY A 105 3.07 -18.02 9.27
C GLY A 105 1.64 -17.46 9.34
N LEU A 106 1.34 -16.61 10.31
CA LEU A 106 0.01 -16.09 10.58
C LEU A 106 -0.12 -14.64 10.12
N THR A 107 -1.25 -14.33 9.48
CA THR A 107 -1.62 -12.95 9.14
C THR A 107 -2.77 -12.44 10.00
N ARG A 108 -2.69 -11.19 10.41
CA ARG A 108 -3.71 -10.52 11.24
C ARG A 108 -4.39 -9.37 10.55
N ARG A 109 -3.71 -8.76 9.60
CA ARG A 109 -4.15 -7.55 8.91
C ARG A 109 -4.43 -7.91 7.46
N GLN A 110 -5.24 -7.09 6.80
CA GLN A 110 -5.59 -7.26 5.40
C GLN A 110 -5.06 -6.07 4.59
N GLY A 111 -4.71 -6.35 3.35
CA GLY A 111 -4.34 -5.35 2.35
C GLY A 111 -4.95 -5.66 1.00
N ALA A 112 -4.90 -4.68 0.12
CA ALA A 112 -5.22 -4.82 -1.29
C ALA A 112 -4.08 -4.24 -2.12
N ALA A 113 -3.68 -4.94 -3.19
CA ALA A 113 -2.73 -4.46 -4.18
C ALA A 113 -3.37 -4.54 -5.57
N LEU A 114 -3.00 -3.61 -6.44
CA LEU A 114 -3.49 -3.56 -7.81
C LEU A 114 -2.34 -3.82 -8.78
N VAL A 115 -2.49 -4.86 -9.59
CA VAL A 115 -1.74 -5.01 -10.83
C VAL A 115 -2.52 -4.25 -11.89
N ILE A 116 -1.93 -3.19 -12.44
CA ILE A 116 -2.59 -2.35 -13.43
C ILE A 116 -1.80 -2.38 -14.73
N ASN A 117 -2.45 -2.80 -15.81
CA ASN A 117 -1.87 -2.91 -17.14
C ASN A 117 -2.64 -2.04 -18.15
N PRO A 118 -1.98 -1.48 -19.17
CA PRO A 118 -2.69 -0.95 -20.32
C PRO A 118 -3.22 -2.13 -21.16
N LYS A 119 -4.43 -2.02 -21.71
CA LYS A 119 -5.03 -3.06 -22.58
C LYS A 119 -4.15 -3.41 -23.78
N GLU A 120 -3.42 -2.43 -24.29
CA GLU A 120 -2.52 -2.59 -25.42
C GLU A 120 -1.20 -3.32 -25.07
N SER A 121 -0.88 -3.48 -23.78
CA SER A 121 0.39 -4.12 -23.36
C SER A 121 0.30 -4.76 -21.98
N VAL A 122 -0.06 -6.04 -21.95
CA VAL A 122 -0.12 -6.88 -20.74
C VAL A 122 1.24 -7.07 -20.04
N GLU A 123 2.36 -6.84 -20.72
CA GLU A 123 3.72 -6.96 -20.14
C GLU A 123 4.18 -5.72 -19.35
N ARG A 124 3.33 -4.69 -19.23
CA ARG A 124 3.70 -3.43 -18.59
C ARG A 124 2.82 -3.12 -17.39
N TYR A 125 3.44 -2.88 -16.24
CA TYR A 125 2.76 -2.70 -14.96
C TYR A 125 2.89 -1.25 -14.49
N LEU A 126 1.80 -0.66 -14.01
CA LEU A 126 1.82 0.68 -13.41
C LEU A 126 2.56 0.61 -12.08
N LEU A 127 3.68 1.33 -11.99
CA LEU A 127 4.49 1.40 -10.79
C LEU A 127 4.82 2.84 -10.44
N GLY A 128 4.98 3.09 -9.14
CA GLY A 128 5.43 4.37 -8.61
C GLY A 128 6.53 4.21 -7.58
N ASN A 129 7.25 5.29 -7.36
CA ASN A 129 8.26 5.42 -6.32
C ASN A 129 7.58 5.79 -5.00
N ASP A 130 7.74 4.96 -3.96
CA ASP A 130 7.11 5.15 -2.65
C ASP A 130 7.62 6.44 -1.96
N LEU A 131 6.67 7.29 -1.55
CA LEU A 131 6.88 8.53 -0.80
C LEU A 131 6.47 8.39 0.67
N SER A 132 5.86 7.27 1.08
CA SER A 132 5.33 7.06 2.42
C SER A 132 6.39 7.10 3.52
N LEU A 133 7.66 6.92 3.16
CA LEU A 133 8.80 7.22 3.99
C LEU A 133 9.21 8.69 3.78
N SER A 134 8.71 9.57 4.64
CA SER A 134 9.05 11.00 4.63
C SER A 134 10.52 11.27 4.99
N ASN A 135 11.23 10.31 5.59
CA ASN A 135 12.62 10.45 6.02
C ASN A 135 13.54 9.41 5.34
N PRO A 136 14.57 9.81 4.57
CA PRO A 136 15.49 8.91 3.87
C PRO A 136 16.34 8.01 4.80
N SER A 137 16.31 8.25 6.12
CA SER A 137 16.92 7.37 7.11
C SER A 137 16.07 6.12 7.44
N LEU A 138 14.74 6.14 7.24
CA LEU A 138 13.76 5.08 7.61
C LEU A 138 13.67 3.92 6.62
N GLY A 139 14.68 3.80 5.76
CA GLY A 139 14.54 3.18 4.45
C GLY A 139 14.47 4.26 3.38
N ARG A 140 14.84 3.90 2.15
CA ARG A 140 15.00 4.90 1.10
C ARG A 140 13.64 5.20 0.47
N LYS A 141 13.22 6.46 0.55
CA LYS A 141 12.28 7.07 -0.40
C LYS A 141 12.65 6.63 -1.81
N GLY A 142 11.68 6.16 -2.58
CA GLY A 142 11.89 5.82 -3.97
C GLY A 142 12.02 4.34 -4.32
N ASP A 143 11.87 3.41 -3.37
CA ASP A 143 11.65 2.00 -3.75
C ASP A 143 10.40 1.91 -4.65
N LEU A 144 10.46 1.04 -5.66
CA LEU A 144 9.33 0.82 -6.54
C LEU A 144 8.22 0.05 -5.81
N SER A 145 6.99 0.49 -6.01
CA SER A 145 5.78 -0.10 -5.46
C SER A 145 4.68 -0.18 -6.51
N LEU A 146 3.85 -1.21 -6.39
CA LEU A 146 2.51 -1.21 -6.98
C LEU A 146 1.59 -0.32 -6.14
N PRO A 147 0.49 0.21 -6.74
CA PRO A 147 -0.60 0.79 -5.98
C PRO A 147 -1.15 -0.23 -4.99
N MET A 148 -1.06 0.05 -3.70
CA MET A 148 -1.50 -0.88 -2.66
C MET A 148 -1.81 -0.19 -1.34
N GLY A 149 -2.71 -0.75 -0.54
CA GLY A 149 -3.09 -0.17 0.74
C GLY A 149 -3.70 -1.16 1.70
N HIS A 150 -3.98 -0.71 2.92
CA HIS A 150 -4.70 -1.50 3.92
C HIS A 150 -6.18 -1.67 3.55
N SER A 151 -6.74 -2.80 3.97
CA SER A 151 -8.17 -3.13 3.88
C SER A 151 -8.68 -3.67 5.22
N LYS A 152 -10.01 -3.66 5.41
CA LYS A 152 -10.64 -4.30 6.58
C LYS A 152 -10.86 -5.78 6.30
N ILE A 153 -10.90 -6.58 7.37
CA ILE A 153 -11.34 -7.97 7.28
C ILE A 153 -12.81 -7.99 6.84
N GLY A 154 -13.12 -8.77 5.81
CA GLY A 154 -14.47 -8.87 5.25
C GLY A 154 -14.93 -7.63 4.47
N GLU A 155 -14.02 -6.71 4.13
CA GLU A 155 -14.34 -5.54 3.32
C GLU A 155 -14.80 -5.93 1.91
N ASN A 156 -15.71 -5.14 1.33
CA ASN A 156 -16.10 -5.31 -0.06
C ASN A 156 -14.88 -5.07 -0.98
N PRO A 157 -14.49 -6.03 -1.83
CA PRO A 157 -13.36 -5.88 -2.75
C PRO A 157 -13.41 -4.59 -3.60
N ARG A 158 -14.60 -4.16 -4.01
CA ARG A 158 -14.78 -2.91 -4.77
C ARG A 158 -14.33 -1.69 -3.96
N GLU A 159 -14.61 -1.68 -2.66
CA GLU A 159 -14.21 -0.60 -1.76
C GLU A 159 -12.69 -0.57 -1.58
N SER A 160 -12.05 -1.74 -1.43
CA SER A 160 -10.59 -1.82 -1.34
C SER A 160 -9.90 -1.34 -2.63
N ILE A 161 -10.40 -1.75 -3.80
CA ILE A 161 -9.89 -1.31 -5.11
C ILE A 161 -10.09 0.20 -5.27
N LEU A 162 -11.31 0.69 -5.00
CA LEU A 162 -11.65 2.11 -5.11
C LEU A 162 -10.72 2.95 -4.23
N ARG A 163 -10.48 2.54 -2.99
CA ARG A 163 -9.57 3.23 -2.07
C ARG A 163 -8.15 3.33 -2.65
N VAL A 164 -7.59 2.23 -3.15
CA VAL A 164 -6.23 2.23 -3.69
C VAL A 164 -6.15 3.11 -4.93
N LEU A 165 -7.12 3.01 -5.84
CA LEU A 165 -7.17 3.87 -7.04
C LEU A 165 -7.27 5.36 -6.68
N GLN A 166 -8.14 5.74 -5.75
CA GLN A 166 -8.30 7.14 -5.33
C GLN A 166 -7.03 7.71 -4.66
N GLN A 167 -6.38 6.92 -3.81
CA GLN A 167 -5.24 7.40 -2.99
C GLN A 167 -3.89 7.31 -3.71
N GLU A 168 -3.73 6.34 -4.62
CA GLU A 168 -2.42 6.00 -5.19
C GLU A 168 -2.32 6.11 -6.70
N VAL A 169 -3.44 6.34 -7.41
CA VAL A 169 -3.45 6.38 -8.89
C VAL A 169 -4.13 7.62 -9.45
N PHE A 170 -5.27 8.04 -8.91
CA PHE A 170 -6.15 9.03 -9.52
C PHE A 170 -6.54 10.17 -8.57
N THR A 171 -5.64 10.58 -7.66
CA THR A 171 -5.96 11.59 -6.64
C THR A 171 -6.50 12.90 -7.24
N ASN A 172 -5.86 13.44 -8.29
CA ASN A 172 -6.34 14.67 -8.94
C ASN A 172 -7.69 14.47 -9.62
N LEU A 173 -7.93 13.32 -10.27
CA LEU A 173 -9.24 13.04 -10.88
C LEU A 173 -10.35 12.94 -9.82
N VAL A 174 -10.05 12.54 -8.58
CA VAL A 174 -11.02 12.63 -7.48
C VAL A 174 -11.27 14.07 -7.09
N LEU A 175 -10.21 14.89 -6.96
CA LEU A 175 -10.33 16.31 -6.62
C LEU A 175 -11.13 17.10 -7.67
N GLU A 176 -11.10 16.65 -8.93
CA GLU A 176 -11.82 17.25 -10.05
C GLU A 176 -13.22 16.65 -10.26
N ASP A 177 -13.66 15.70 -9.42
CA ASP A 177 -14.92 14.95 -9.58
C ASP A 177 -15.05 14.20 -10.94
N ARG A 178 -13.91 13.71 -11.45
CA ARG A 178 -13.80 12.97 -12.72
C ARG A 178 -13.26 11.55 -12.54
N PHE A 179 -13.44 10.96 -11.36
CA PHE A 179 -12.92 9.63 -11.07
C PHE A 179 -13.55 8.56 -11.99
N PRO A 180 -12.73 7.71 -12.65
CA PRO A 180 -13.23 6.73 -13.61
C PRO A 180 -13.79 5.46 -12.93
N PHE A 181 -14.99 5.55 -12.35
CA PHE A 181 -15.63 4.43 -11.63
C PHE A 181 -15.85 3.16 -12.47
N HIS A 182 -15.94 3.28 -13.80
CA HIS A 182 -16.12 2.17 -14.73
C HIS A 182 -14.93 1.19 -14.75
N LEU A 183 -13.74 1.61 -14.28
CA LEU A 183 -12.57 0.74 -14.19
C LEU A 183 -12.71 -0.35 -13.12
N ILE A 184 -13.66 -0.23 -12.20
CA ILE A 184 -13.80 -1.15 -11.07
C ILE A 184 -14.79 -2.28 -11.43
N PRO A 185 -14.34 -3.54 -11.49
CA PRO A 185 -15.19 -4.67 -11.85
C PRO A 185 -16.39 -4.83 -10.89
N VAL A 186 -17.55 -5.23 -11.42
CA VAL A 186 -18.80 -5.40 -10.62
C VAL A 186 -18.63 -6.45 -9.52
N HIS A 187 -17.94 -7.54 -9.83
CA HIS A 187 -17.64 -8.62 -8.88
C HIS A 187 -16.13 -8.92 -8.90
N PRO A 188 -15.30 -8.05 -8.29
CA PRO A 188 -13.86 -8.26 -8.30
C PRO A 188 -13.53 -9.51 -7.51
N LYS A 189 -12.75 -10.40 -8.12
CA LYS A 189 -12.13 -11.53 -7.45
C LYS A 189 -10.62 -11.32 -7.40
N PRO A 190 -9.96 -11.64 -6.27
CA PRO A 190 -8.52 -11.59 -6.21
C PRO A 190 -7.92 -12.68 -7.12
N LEU A 191 -6.88 -12.31 -7.85
CA LEU A 191 -6.10 -13.25 -8.67
C LEU A 191 -5.18 -14.11 -7.81
N MET A 192 -4.70 -13.55 -6.71
CA MET A 192 -3.88 -14.26 -5.72
C MET A 192 -3.99 -13.57 -4.36
N TYR A 193 -3.55 -14.27 -3.34
CA TYR A 193 -3.18 -13.70 -2.06
C TYR A 193 -1.65 -13.77 -1.89
N ILE A 194 -1.08 -12.75 -1.26
CA ILE A 194 0.32 -12.77 -0.85
C ILE A 194 0.47 -12.29 0.59
N ASN A 195 1.24 -13.03 1.38
CA ASN A 195 1.53 -12.69 2.76
C ASN A 195 2.82 -11.85 2.82
N ILE A 196 2.68 -10.62 3.31
CA ILE A 196 3.77 -9.65 3.48
C ILE A 196 3.76 -9.22 4.96
N ALA A 197 4.78 -9.67 5.69
CA ALA A 197 4.81 -9.69 7.14
C ALA A 197 3.53 -10.33 7.73
N ASP A 198 2.84 -9.67 8.66
CA ASP A 198 1.57 -10.12 9.25
C ASP A 198 0.33 -9.69 8.46
N ILE A 199 0.48 -9.32 7.18
CA ILE A 199 -0.60 -8.82 6.32
C ILE A 199 -0.86 -9.81 5.19
N ARG A 200 -2.13 -10.24 5.06
CA ARG A 200 -2.62 -10.94 3.88
C ARG A 200 -3.09 -9.93 2.85
N VAL A 201 -2.42 -9.87 1.70
CA VAL A 201 -2.71 -8.91 0.64
C VAL A 201 -3.49 -9.60 -0.46
N SER A 202 -4.70 -9.11 -0.72
CA SER A 202 -5.52 -9.52 -1.87
C SER A 202 -5.05 -8.77 -3.11
N VAL A 203 -4.65 -9.47 -4.17
CA VAL A 203 -4.16 -8.85 -5.40
C VAL A 203 -5.26 -8.88 -6.45
N TYR A 204 -5.59 -7.71 -7.00
CA TYR A 204 -6.58 -7.55 -8.06
C TYR A 204 -5.91 -7.05 -9.34
N HIS A 205 -6.50 -7.36 -10.49
CA HIS A 205 -6.06 -6.85 -11.79
C HIS A 205 -7.06 -5.82 -12.32
N ILE A 206 -6.53 -4.71 -12.83
CA ILE A 206 -7.29 -3.63 -13.46
C ILE A 206 -6.65 -3.32 -14.81
N GLU A 207 -7.47 -3.34 -15.86
CA GLU A 207 -7.03 -2.94 -17.20
C GLU A 207 -7.42 -1.49 -17.48
N LEU A 208 -6.50 -0.75 -18.09
CA LEU A 208 -6.74 0.62 -18.54
C LEU A 208 -6.81 0.68 -20.06
N ASP A 209 -7.89 1.29 -20.58
CA ASP A 209 -8.07 1.50 -22.04
C ASP A 209 -7.01 2.43 -22.63
N LYS A 210 -6.53 3.38 -21.83
CA LYS A 210 -5.49 4.35 -22.21
C LYS A 210 -4.74 4.82 -20.97
N GLU A 211 -3.56 5.37 -21.19
CA GLU A 211 -2.85 6.08 -20.13
C GLU A 211 -3.66 7.32 -19.71
N LEU A 212 -3.94 7.42 -18.42
CA LEU A 212 -4.62 8.56 -17.81
C LEU A 212 -3.60 9.35 -16.99
N ASN A 213 -3.94 10.59 -16.65
CA ASN A 213 -3.07 11.42 -15.81
C ASN A 213 -3.03 10.84 -14.37
N PHE A 214 -2.00 10.06 -14.08
CA PHE A 214 -1.80 9.47 -12.77
C PHE A 214 -1.32 10.51 -11.76
N SER A 215 -1.86 10.45 -10.55
CA SER A 215 -1.55 11.39 -9.46
C SER A 215 -1.75 10.74 -8.10
N SER A 216 -0.80 11.00 -7.21
CA SER A 216 -0.83 10.54 -5.82
C SER A 216 0.06 11.40 -4.93
N PHE A 217 -0.30 11.51 -3.64
CA PHE A 217 0.60 12.03 -2.60
C PHE A 217 1.51 10.96 -1.98
N LYS A 218 1.26 9.68 -2.29
CA LYS A 218 1.95 8.52 -1.71
C LYS A 218 2.92 7.87 -2.68
N LEU A 219 2.64 7.94 -3.98
CA LEU A 219 3.51 7.44 -5.04
C LEU A 219 3.92 8.59 -5.97
N SER A 220 5.19 8.63 -6.35
CA SER A 220 5.71 9.56 -7.37
C SER A 220 6.10 8.82 -8.64
N ASN A 221 6.24 9.55 -9.75
CA ASN A 221 6.70 9.02 -11.04
C ASN A 221 5.92 7.77 -11.49
N LEU A 222 4.60 7.78 -11.30
CA LEU A 222 3.71 6.71 -11.74
C LEU A 222 3.84 6.53 -13.25
N ARG A 223 4.30 5.35 -13.67
CA ARG A 223 4.48 4.99 -15.09
C ARG A 223 4.48 3.49 -15.29
N PHE A 224 4.14 3.09 -16.49
CA PHE A 224 4.20 1.70 -16.92
C PHE A 224 5.65 1.23 -17.13
N LYS A 225 6.00 0.06 -16.60
CA LYS A 225 7.34 -0.57 -16.70
C LYS A 225 7.23 -2.06 -16.98
N LYS A 226 8.20 -2.63 -17.71
CA LYS A 226 8.29 -4.08 -17.93
C LYS A 226 8.96 -4.78 -16.75
N LEU A 227 8.68 -6.06 -16.54
CA LEU A 227 9.31 -6.88 -15.49
C LEU A 227 10.85 -6.84 -15.55
N ASN A 228 11.43 -6.93 -16.75
CA ASN A 228 12.88 -6.88 -16.94
C ASN A 228 13.50 -5.54 -16.46
N ASP A 229 12.75 -4.44 -16.52
CA ASP A 229 13.21 -3.14 -16.03
C ASP A 229 13.07 -3.02 -14.50
N ILE A 230 12.25 -3.88 -13.88
CA ILE A 230 11.92 -3.85 -12.46
C ILE A 230 12.87 -4.74 -11.65
N SER A 231 13.25 -5.91 -12.19
CA SER A 231 14.09 -6.88 -11.49
C SER A 231 15.48 -6.35 -11.10
N ALA A 232 16.00 -5.37 -11.86
CA ALA A 232 17.27 -4.70 -11.57
C ALA A 232 17.13 -3.54 -10.55
N LEU A 233 15.90 -3.17 -10.18
CA LEU A 233 15.61 -2.04 -9.30
C LEU A 233 15.23 -2.52 -7.90
N LYS A 234 15.42 -1.64 -6.91
CA LYS A 234 14.93 -1.89 -5.55
C LYS A 234 13.41 -1.74 -5.52
N THR A 235 12.74 -2.76 -5.00
CA THR A 235 11.29 -2.81 -4.84
C THR A 235 10.93 -2.97 -3.36
N ARG A 236 9.72 -2.54 -2.98
CA ARG A 236 9.17 -2.92 -1.67
C ARG A 236 9.02 -4.44 -1.58
N PRO A 237 9.09 -5.02 -0.36
CA PRO A 237 8.87 -6.46 -0.17
C PRO A 237 7.54 -6.93 -0.76
N GLY A 238 7.55 -8.06 -1.47
CA GLY A 238 6.37 -8.67 -2.07
C GLY A 238 6.01 -8.16 -3.47
N ILE A 239 6.55 -7.02 -3.92
CA ILE A 239 6.19 -6.43 -5.23
C ILE A 239 6.68 -7.29 -6.40
N LEU A 240 7.94 -7.71 -6.36
CA LEU A 240 8.51 -8.52 -7.44
C LEU A 240 7.79 -9.87 -7.52
N GLU A 241 7.49 -10.47 -6.36
CA GLU A 241 6.76 -11.72 -6.24
C GLU A 241 5.34 -11.62 -6.79
N ILE A 242 4.63 -10.50 -6.52
CA ILE A 242 3.31 -10.24 -7.11
C ILE A 242 3.40 -10.25 -8.64
N ILE A 243 4.33 -9.50 -9.23
CA ILE A 243 4.41 -9.38 -10.70
C ILE A 243 4.82 -10.71 -11.33
N GLN A 244 5.82 -11.39 -10.77
CA GLN A 244 6.27 -12.69 -11.26
C GLN A 244 5.19 -13.77 -11.18
N ASN A 245 4.42 -13.81 -10.09
CA ASN A 245 3.32 -14.78 -9.96
C ASN A 245 2.14 -14.40 -10.86
N TYR A 246 1.89 -13.11 -11.08
CA TYR A 246 0.86 -12.66 -12.03
C TYR A 246 1.18 -13.13 -13.46
N GLU A 247 2.44 -13.00 -13.92
CA GLU A 247 2.83 -13.51 -15.24
C GLU A 247 2.65 -15.02 -15.35
N LYS A 248 3.06 -15.78 -14.31
CA LYS A 248 2.87 -17.23 -14.29
C LYS A 248 1.39 -17.62 -14.35
N LEU A 249 0.53 -16.94 -13.59
CA LEU A 249 -0.90 -17.20 -13.57
C LEU A 249 -1.58 -16.81 -14.89
N SER A 250 -1.11 -15.75 -15.54
CA SER A 250 -1.63 -15.34 -16.85
C SER A 250 -1.32 -16.34 -17.97
N LEU A 251 -0.31 -17.19 -17.77
CA LEU A 251 0.09 -18.25 -18.71
C LEU A 251 -0.57 -19.61 -18.43
N GLN A 252 -1.30 -19.73 -17.32
CA GLN A 252 -1.88 -20.99 -16.84
C GLN A 252 -3.42 -20.91 -16.84
N PRO A 253 -4.12 -22.04 -17.03
CA PRO A 253 -5.57 -22.07 -16.85
C PRO A 253 -5.93 -21.64 -15.42
N GLU A 254 -7.05 -20.91 -15.29
CA GLU A 254 -7.45 -20.37 -13.99
C GLU A 254 -7.54 -21.49 -12.93
N PRO A 255 -6.86 -21.34 -11.79
CA PRO A 255 -6.87 -22.35 -10.74
C PRO A 255 -8.28 -22.44 -10.12
N SER A 256 -8.64 -23.64 -9.65
CA SER A 256 -9.93 -23.90 -9.00
C SER A 256 -10.12 -23.08 -7.70
N THR A 257 -9.02 -22.67 -7.08
CA THR A 257 -8.99 -21.79 -5.91
C THR A 257 -8.00 -20.65 -6.13
N THR A 258 -8.27 -19.48 -5.55
CA THR A 258 -7.32 -18.37 -5.59
C THR A 258 -6.03 -18.76 -4.86
N PRO A 259 -4.87 -18.77 -5.54
CA PRO A 259 -3.61 -19.20 -4.96
C PRO A 259 -3.13 -18.25 -3.87
N GLU A 260 -2.37 -18.77 -2.91
CA GLU A 260 -1.79 -18.02 -1.81
C GLU A 260 -0.27 -18.21 -1.77
N PHE A 261 0.46 -17.10 -1.70
CA PHE A 261 1.92 -17.06 -1.72
C PHE A 261 2.47 -16.37 -0.48
N ASN A 262 3.74 -16.66 -0.15
CA ASN A 262 4.50 -15.91 0.84
C ASN A 262 5.52 -15.02 0.12
N SER A 263 5.70 -13.79 0.60
CA SER A 263 6.81 -12.95 0.15
C SER A 263 8.15 -13.54 0.58
N ASN A 264 9.23 -13.19 -0.12
CA ASN A 264 10.58 -13.59 0.25
C ASN A 264 10.95 -13.12 1.67
N LEU A 265 10.43 -11.95 2.08
CA LEU A 265 10.58 -11.46 3.45
C LEU A 265 10.02 -12.45 4.48
N ASN A 266 8.79 -12.92 4.28
CA ASN A 266 8.16 -13.91 5.17
C ASN A 266 8.95 -15.22 5.19
N SER A 267 9.29 -15.75 4.02
CA SER A 267 10.05 -17.01 3.88
C SER A 267 11.39 -16.93 4.61
N ASN A 268 12.11 -15.82 4.48
CA ASN A 268 13.39 -15.62 5.15
C ASN A 268 13.25 -15.45 6.67
N ILE A 269 12.23 -14.73 7.13
CA ILE A 269 11.95 -14.59 8.57
C ILE A 269 11.59 -15.95 9.20
N PHE A 270 10.82 -16.76 8.48
CA PHE A 270 10.45 -18.11 8.91
C PHE A 270 11.70 -19.00 9.05
N ALA A 271 12.55 -19.04 8.02
CA ALA A 271 13.79 -19.82 8.04
C ALA A 271 14.74 -19.42 9.20
N LEU A 272 14.81 -18.12 9.54
CA LEU A 272 15.60 -17.66 10.70
C LEU A 272 15.07 -18.19 12.04
N ALA A 273 13.76 -18.42 12.16
CA ALA A 273 13.18 -18.98 13.38
C ALA A 273 13.54 -20.47 13.54
N GLU A 274 13.56 -21.24 12.45
CA GLU A 274 13.93 -22.66 12.51
C GLU A 274 15.38 -22.87 12.94
N ILE A 275 16.31 -22.03 12.45
CA ILE A 275 17.73 -22.10 12.83
C ILE A 275 17.91 -21.88 14.34
N HIS A 276 17.16 -20.96 14.94
CA HIS A 276 17.23 -20.66 16.38
C HIS A 276 16.44 -21.61 17.27
N SER A 277 15.54 -22.42 16.70
CA SER A 277 14.76 -23.43 17.45
C SER A 277 15.46 -24.80 17.50
N SER A 278 16.52 -24.96 16.69
CA SER A 278 17.25 -26.23 16.49
C SER A 278 18.61 -26.26 17.20
N GLY A 279 18.88 -25.28 18.06
CA GLY A 279 20.15 -25.12 18.78
C GLY A 279 19.97 -24.95 20.28
#